data_AF-A0A4U9HB42-F1
#
_entry.id   AF-A0A4U9HB42-F1
#
_cell.length_a   1.000
_cell.length_b   1.000
_cell.length_c   1.000
_cell.angle_alpha   90.00
_cell.angle_beta   90.00
_cell.angle_gamma   90.00
#
_symmetry.space_group_name_H-M   'P 1'
#
loop_
_entity.id
_entity.type
_entity.pdbx_description
1 polymer ?
#
loop_
_entity_poly.entity_id
_entity_poly.type
_entity_poly.pdbx_seq_one_letter_code
_entity_poly.pdbx_strand_id
1 'polypeptide(L)'
;MIKPFLGPETALNGVFTGRADVSWKEGAALPQAKVSLVGNGVKVVQQVQGNALPIAFDTLNLNAGVNNGRAQADWLIKLHNNGQLDGNIQVTDPQKQRNIAGNVNIANISLAMINPALMQGEKAAGMLNANLRLGGNAQKPLVYGRLALDKVDIDGSWMPFDMTDGRLAIDFNGMNSTLDGLITTTRGQLNLTGDADWRDINAWRARIAAKGDKLRVTVPPMVRIDVSPDLVFEATPQLFSLNGNVDIPWARITVQELPESAVGVSSDEVMLDKQLKPIQPKSTAVAINSNLMIHVGDDVRLDAFGLKARLKGDLKVVQDKRGLGLNGQIDIPAGRFHAYGQDLIVRKGQLLFSGPPDQPYLNMEAIRNPEATEDDVTAGGARHRPGGCA
;
A
#
# COMPACT_ATOMS: atom_id res chain seq x y z
N MET A 1 24.08 -9.48 -27.21
CA MET A 1 24.85 -8.31 -26.72
C MET A 1 24.21 -7.62 -25.52
N ILE A 2 22.88 -7.52 -25.40
CA ILE A 2 22.24 -6.91 -24.20
C ILE A 2 21.99 -7.86 -23.02
N LYS A 3 22.10 -9.18 -23.22
CA LYS A 3 21.88 -10.21 -22.19
C LYS A 3 22.62 -9.97 -20.86
N PRO A 4 23.87 -9.46 -20.82
CA PRO A 4 24.56 -9.16 -19.56
C PRO A 4 23.95 -8.01 -18.75
N PHE A 5 23.14 -7.15 -19.39
CA PHE A 5 22.48 -6.01 -18.75
C PHE A 5 21.03 -6.33 -18.33
N LEU A 6 20.53 -7.52 -18.67
CA LEU A 6 19.22 -8.01 -18.26
C LEU A 6 19.38 -8.84 -16.99
N GLY A 7 18.48 -8.66 -16.03
CA GLY A 7 18.43 -9.50 -14.83
C GLY A 7 18.08 -10.95 -15.19
N PRO A 8 18.36 -11.93 -14.31
CA PRO A 8 18.02 -13.33 -14.55
C PRO A 8 16.50 -13.53 -14.74
N GLU A 9 15.69 -12.64 -14.19
CA GLU A 9 14.23 -12.62 -14.26
C GLU A 9 13.68 -12.00 -15.56
N THR A 10 14.54 -11.56 -16.49
CA THR A 10 14.10 -10.84 -17.70
C THR A 10 14.53 -11.58 -18.96
N ALA A 11 13.56 -12.05 -19.74
CA ALA A 11 13.79 -12.55 -21.10
C ALA A 11 13.36 -11.51 -22.13
N LEU A 12 14.13 -11.36 -23.20
CA LEU A 12 13.85 -10.39 -24.25
C LEU A 12 14.05 -11.04 -25.63
N ASN A 13 13.07 -10.85 -26.51
CA ASN A 13 13.06 -11.31 -27.88
C ASN A 13 12.65 -10.17 -28.83
N GLY A 14 13.19 -10.13 -30.03
CA GLY A 14 12.89 -9.11 -31.03
C GLY A 14 14.14 -8.56 -31.71
N VAL A 15 13.94 -7.67 -32.68
CA VAL A 15 15.03 -7.03 -33.41
C VAL A 15 15.17 -5.59 -32.95
N PHE A 16 16.40 -5.22 -32.63
CA PHE A 16 16.78 -3.84 -32.34
C PHE A 16 17.77 -3.38 -33.40
N THR A 17 17.47 -2.25 -34.04
CA THR A 17 18.41 -1.53 -34.88
C THR A 17 18.88 -0.30 -34.12
N GLY A 18 20.17 -0.27 -33.80
CA GLY A 18 20.79 0.85 -33.10
C GLY A 18 21.82 1.53 -33.98
N ARG A 19 21.93 2.86 -33.87
CA ARG A 19 23.03 3.63 -34.43
C ARG A 19 23.58 4.55 -33.34
N ALA A 20 24.89 4.54 -33.17
CA ALA A 20 25.60 5.42 -32.25
C ALA A 20 26.73 6.12 -33.00
N ASP A 21 26.68 7.44 -33.06
CA ASP A 21 27.75 8.30 -33.58
C ASP A 21 28.31 9.07 -32.40
N VAL A 22 29.57 8.83 -32.04
CA VAL A 22 30.23 9.45 -30.87
C VAL A 22 31.55 10.06 -31.32
N SER A 23 31.77 11.31 -30.93
CA SER A 23 33.03 12.02 -31.14
C SER A 23 33.42 12.79 -29.87
N TRP A 24 34.71 12.80 -29.56
CA TRP A 24 35.27 13.51 -28.41
C TRP A 24 36.50 14.29 -28.85
N LYS A 25 36.74 15.44 -28.21
CA LYS A 25 37.94 16.25 -28.41
C LYS A 25 38.67 16.33 -27.08
N GLU A 26 39.99 16.22 -27.13
CA GLU A 26 40.84 16.40 -25.95
C GLU A 26 40.62 17.80 -25.36
N GLY A 27 40.39 17.87 -24.04
CA GLY A 27 40.06 19.11 -23.32
C GLY A 27 38.59 19.58 -23.43
N ALA A 28 37.76 18.96 -24.27
CA ALA A 28 36.32 19.24 -24.27
C ALA A 28 35.64 18.54 -23.08
N ALA A 29 34.74 19.27 -22.40
CA ALA A 29 34.16 18.78 -21.16
C ALA A 29 33.12 17.66 -21.36
N LEU A 30 32.42 17.62 -22.51
CA LEU A 30 31.47 16.57 -22.85
C LEU A 30 31.71 16.04 -24.29
N PRO A 31 31.53 14.74 -24.54
CA PRO A 31 31.53 14.19 -25.88
C PRO A 31 30.31 14.65 -26.68
N GLN A 32 30.43 14.70 -28.00
CA GLN A 32 29.28 14.79 -28.89
C GLN A 32 28.81 13.38 -29.21
N ALA A 33 27.57 13.07 -28.88
CA ALA A 33 27.01 11.76 -29.08
C ALA A 33 25.61 11.88 -29.69
N LYS A 34 25.29 10.96 -30.60
CA LYS A 34 23.91 10.71 -31.03
C LYS A 34 23.70 9.21 -31.01
N VAL A 35 22.71 8.78 -30.26
CA VAL A 35 22.30 7.38 -30.13
C VAL A 35 20.83 7.30 -30.53
N SER A 36 20.53 6.36 -31.41
CA SER A 36 19.17 6.00 -31.79
C SER A 36 19.01 4.50 -31.63
N LEU A 37 17.89 4.08 -31.07
CA LEU A 37 17.50 2.70 -30.91
C LEU A 37 16.07 2.55 -31.39
N VAL A 38 15.87 1.68 -32.36
CA VAL A 38 14.55 1.35 -32.92
C VAL A 38 14.32 -0.14 -32.71
N GLY A 39 13.33 -0.48 -31.89
CA GLY A 39 12.86 -1.83 -31.69
C GLY A 39 11.68 -2.14 -32.60
N ASN A 40 11.75 -3.28 -33.31
CA ASN A 40 10.65 -3.81 -34.11
C ASN A 40 10.26 -5.20 -33.61
N GLY A 41 8.97 -5.38 -33.26
CA GLY A 41 8.44 -6.64 -32.74
C GLY A 41 9.07 -7.08 -31.42
N VAL A 42 9.45 -6.12 -30.58
CA VAL A 42 10.11 -6.39 -29.29
C VAL A 42 9.11 -6.97 -28.31
N LYS A 43 9.50 -8.04 -27.64
CA LYS A 43 8.77 -8.70 -26.56
C LYS A 43 9.71 -8.90 -25.38
N VAL A 44 9.30 -8.42 -24.23
CA VAL A 44 9.96 -8.62 -22.94
C VAL A 44 9.07 -9.51 -22.10
N VAL A 45 9.65 -10.49 -21.42
CA VAL A 45 8.97 -11.27 -20.41
C VAL A 45 9.72 -11.04 -19.10
N GLN A 46 9.03 -10.45 -18.14
CA GLN A 46 9.55 -10.20 -16.80
C GLN A 46 8.94 -11.22 -15.84
N GLN A 47 9.74 -11.96 -15.10
CA GLN A 47 9.26 -12.77 -13.99
C GLN A 47 9.02 -11.87 -12.79
N VAL A 48 7.82 -11.95 -12.22
CA VAL A 48 7.38 -11.19 -11.05
C VAL A 48 6.77 -12.19 -10.07
N GLN A 49 7.45 -12.43 -8.95
CA GLN A 49 7.00 -13.39 -7.92
C GLN A 49 6.66 -14.79 -8.49
N GLY A 50 7.40 -15.24 -9.51
CA GLY A 50 7.18 -16.53 -10.18
C GLY A 50 6.16 -16.51 -11.33
N ASN A 51 5.46 -15.40 -11.54
CA ASN A 51 4.54 -15.21 -12.66
C ASN A 51 5.22 -14.49 -13.82
N ALA A 52 4.95 -14.95 -15.05
CA ALA A 52 5.50 -14.34 -16.26
C ALA A 52 4.63 -13.15 -16.71
N LEU A 53 5.23 -11.97 -16.76
CA LEU A 53 4.64 -10.74 -17.27
C LEU A 53 5.14 -10.45 -18.70
N PRO A 54 4.39 -10.81 -19.74
CA PRO A 54 4.73 -10.47 -21.11
C PRO A 54 4.38 -9.01 -21.40
N ILE A 55 5.35 -8.27 -21.95
CA ILE A 55 5.21 -6.90 -22.43
C ILE A 55 5.66 -6.88 -23.88
N ALA A 56 4.72 -6.61 -24.79
CA ALA A 56 4.99 -6.52 -26.22
C ALA A 56 4.89 -5.06 -26.69
N PHE A 57 5.74 -4.69 -27.65
CA PHE A 57 5.84 -3.33 -28.17
C PHE A 57 5.58 -3.32 -29.68
N ASP A 58 4.67 -2.45 -30.13
CA ASP A 58 4.47 -2.14 -31.55
C ASP A 58 5.53 -1.12 -32.02
N THR A 59 5.98 -0.25 -31.12
CA THR A 59 7.04 0.73 -31.40
C THR A 59 7.87 0.93 -30.15
N LEU A 60 9.19 0.89 -30.29
CA LEU A 60 10.13 1.21 -29.23
C LEU A 60 11.26 2.05 -29.81
N ASN A 61 11.04 3.36 -29.89
CA ASN A 61 12.00 4.31 -30.40
C ASN A 61 12.59 5.10 -29.24
N LEU A 62 13.90 5.05 -29.08
CA LEU A 62 14.65 5.81 -28.09
C LEU A 62 15.76 6.57 -28.80
N ASN A 63 15.77 7.88 -28.70
CA ASN A 63 16.85 8.71 -29.18
C ASN A 63 17.45 9.49 -28.02
N ALA A 64 18.76 9.59 -28.00
CA ALA A 64 19.49 10.41 -27.04
C ALA A 64 20.66 11.08 -27.75
N GLY A 65 21.02 12.28 -27.34
CA GLY A 65 22.17 12.95 -27.87
C GLY A 65 22.72 14.00 -26.95
N VAL A 66 24.02 14.26 -27.08
CA VAL A 66 24.70 15.36 -26.43
C VAL A 66 25.39 16.16 -27.53
N ASN A 67 25.08 17.44 -27.64
CA ASN A 67 25.70 18.34 -28.61
C ASN A 67 25.81 19.74 -28.01
N ASN A 68 26.97 20.38 -28.16
CA ASN A 68 27.22 21.77 -27.76
C ASN A 68 26.75 22.09 -26.32
N GLY A 69 27.05 21.21 -25.36
CA GLY A 69 26.66 21.41 -23.96
C GLY A 69 25.16 21.29 -23.71
N ARG A 70 24.39 20.67 -24.61
CA ARG A 70 22.99 20.29 -24.41
C ARG A 70 22.84 18.79 -24.57
N ALA A 71 22.18 18.15 -23.62
CA ALA A 71 21.71 16.78 -23.76
C ALA A 71 20.23 16.80 -24.14
N GLN A 72 19.81 15.87 -24.98
CA GLN A 72 18.42 15.66 -25.36
C GLN A 72 18.11 14.17 -25.33
N ALA A 73 16.92 13.82 -24.90
CA ALA A 73 16.35 12.50 -25.06
C ALA A 73 14.92 12.63 -25.57
N ASP A 74 14.55 11.78 -26.52
CA ASP A 74 13.17 11.60 -26.95
C ASP A 74 12.84 10.12 -27.08
N TRP A 75 11.59 9.79 -26.80
CA TRP A 75 11.12 8.42 -26.88
C TRP A 75 9.69 8.37 -27.40
N LEU A 76 9.41 7.27 -28.08
CA LEU A 76 8.05 6.85 -28.44
C LEU A 76 7.95 5.35 -28.19
N ILE A 77 7.11 5.00 -27.22
CA ILE A 77 6.86 3.63 -26.80
C ILE A 77 5.38 3.36 -27.01
N LYS A 78 5.05 2.50 -27.98
CA LYS A 78 3.69 2.01 -28.20
C LYS A 78 3.62 0.56 -27.77
N LEU A 79 2.77 0.28 -26.80
CA LEU A 79 2.56 -1.07 -26.29
C LEU A 79 1.56 -1.79 -27.19
N HIS A 80 1.83 -3.06 -27.48
CA HIS A 80 0.95 -3.88 -28.29
C HIS A 80 -0.42 -4.03 -27.63
N ASN A 81 -1.50 -3.71 -28.37
CA ASN A 81 -2.88 -3.69 -27.87
C ASN A 81 -3.08 -2.85 -26.59
N ASN A 82 -2.27 -1.81 -26.40
CA ASN A 82 -2.36 -0.93 -25.24
C ASN A 82 -1.92 0.50 -25.65
N GLY A 83 -1.89 1.41 -24.68
CA GLY A 83 -1.55 2.81 -24.89
C GLY A 83 -0.11 3.07 -25.29
N GLN A 84 0.25 4.35 -25.23
CA GLN A 84 1.59 4.82 -25.55
C GLN A 84 2.15 5.76 -24.49
N LEU A 85 3.48 5.80 -24.45
CA LEU A 85 4.29 6.73 -23.66
C LEU A 85 5.24 7.44 -24.64
N ASP A 86 5.21 8.76 -24.64
CA ASP A 86 6.11 9.58 -25.44
C ASP A 86 6.63 10.77 -24.64
N GLY A 87 7.74 11.34 -25.10
CA GLY A 87 8.31 12.50 -24.45
C GLY A 87 9.55 13.02 -25.13
N ASN A 88 9.88 14.26 -24.78
CA ASN A 88 11.11 14.94 -25.16
C ASN A 88 11.63 15.70 -23.94
N ILE A 89 12.85 15.40 -23.52
CA ILE A 89 13.54 16.11 -22.45
C ILE A 89 14.85 16.68 -22.99
N GLN A 90 15.13 17.91 -22.61
CA GLN A 90 16.38 18.60 -22.89
C GLN A 90 17.00 19.06 -21.58
N VAL A 91 18.31 18.86 -21.46
CA VAL A 91 19.13 19.35 -20.36
C VAL A 91 20.17 20.30 -20.93
N THR A 92 20.05 21.57 -20.60
CA THR A 92 21.07 22.57 -20.93
C THR A 92 22.13 22.63 -19.83
N ASP A 93 23.39 22.72 -20.23
CA ASP A 93 24.56 22.64 -19.34
C ASP A 93 24.51 21.43 -18.36
N PRO A 94 24.56 20.19 -18.87
CA PRO A 94 24.50 18.98 -18.04
C PRO A 94 25.56 18.88 -16.93
N GLN A 95 26.64 19.65 -17.02
CA GLN A 95 27.74 19.59 -16.06
C GLN A 95 27.56 20.53 -14.88
N LYS A 96 26.98 21.72 -15.10
CA LYS A 96 26.78 22.71 -14.03
C LYS A 96 25.31 22.91 -13.74
N GLN A 97 24.64 23.75 -14.54
CA GLN A 97 23.29 24.21 -14.21
C GLN A 97 22.22 23.15 -14.39
N ARG A 98 22.39 22.16 -15.27
CA ARG A 98 21.44 21.06 -15.48
C ARG A 98 19.98 21.54 -15.61
N ASN A 99 19.76 22.61 -16.37
CA ASN A 99 18.40 23.13 -16.53
C ASN A 99 17.64 22.18 -17.46
N ILE A 100 16.49 21.72 -16.98
CA ILE A 100 15.63 20.75 -17.65
C ILE A 100 14.46 21.48 -18.28
N ALA A 101 14.09 21.06 -19.48
CA ALA A 101 12.85 21.44 -20.14
C ALA A 101 12.33 20.26 -20.97
N GLY A 102 11.02 20.09 -21.04
CA GLY A 102 10.48 18.98 -21.82
C GLY A 102 9.00 18.72 -21.62
N ASN A 103 8.54 17.67 -22.28
CA ASN A 103 7.19 17.13 -22.10
C ASN A 103 7.25 15.61 -21.97
N VAL A 104 6.29 15.06 -21.23
CA VAL A 104 6.05 13.64 -21.08
C VAL A 104 4.56 13.40 -21.18
N ASN A 105 4.15 12.53 -22.09
CA ASN A 105 2.77 12.16 -22.30
C ASN A 105 2.58 10.67 -22.10
N ILE A 106 1.51 10.32 -21.39
CA ILE A 106 0.98 8.96 -21.30
C ILE A 106 -0.42 9.01 -21.86
N ALA A 107 -0.70 8.19 -22.87
CA ALA A 107 -2.01 8.12 -23.48
C ALA A 107 -2.54 6.68 -23.39
N ASN A 108 -3.64 6.51 -22.68
CA ASN A 108 -4.45 5.30 -22.65
C ASN A 108 -3.70 4.03 -22.23
N ILE A 109 -2.79 4.11 -21.25
CA ILE A 109 -2.13 2.90 -20.73
C ILE A 109 -3.11 2.18 -19.79
N SER A 110 -3.54 0.99 -20.20
CA SER A 110 -4.39 0.11 -19.42
C SER A 110 -3.59 -0.66 -18.37
N LEU A 111 -4.05 -0.62 -17.12
CA LEU A 111 -3.48 -1.41 -16.02
C LEU A 111 -3.68 -2.92 -16.19
N ALA A 112 -4.62 -3.35 -17.04
CA ALA A 112 -4.84 -4.77 -17.33
C ALA A 112 -3.59 -5.49 -17.86
N MET A 113 -2.59 -4.73 -18.33
CA MET A 113 -1.29 -5.28 -18.72
C MET A 113 -0.54 -6.01 -17.60
N ILE A 114 -0.81 -5.71 -16.32
CA ILE A 114 -0.12 -6.36 -15.19
C ILE A 114 -0.80 -7.65 -14.75
N ASN A 115 -2.01 -7.96 -15.22
CA ASN A 115 -2.78 -9.14 -14.79
C ASN A 115 -2.02 -10.47 -14.91
N PRO A 116 -1.19 -10.72 -15.95
CA PRO A 116 -0.40 -11.95 -16.03
C PRO A 116 0.61 -12.12 -14.89
N ALA A 117 0.99 -11.03 -14.20
CA ALA A 117 1.88 -11.07 -13.04
C ALA A 117 1.14 -11.32 -11.71
N LEU A 118 -0.19 -11.15 -11.68
CA LEU A 118 -0.99 -11.25 -10.47
C LEU A 118 -1.32 -12.71 -10.12
N MET A 119 -1.68 -12.97 -8.86
CA MET A 119 -2.09 -14.30 -8.43
C MET A 119 -3.47 -14.66 -8.99
N GLN A 120 -3.80 -15.96 -9.00
CA GLN A 120 -5.11 -16.41 -9.44
C GLN A 120 -6.22 -15.80 -8.57
N GLY A 121 -7.19 -15.13 -9.21
CA GLY A 121 -8.28 -14.43 -8.53
C GLY A 121 -8.05 -12.93 -8.38
N GLU A 122 -6.81 -12.46 -8.54
CA GLU A 122 -6.50 -11.04 -8.55
C GLU A 122 -6.69 -10.43 -9.95
N LYS A 123 -7.04 -9.14 -9.99
CA LYS A 123 -7.16 -8.36 -11.23
C LYS A 123 -6.76 -6.91 -10.98
N ALA A 124 -6.29 -6.27 -12.04
CA ALA A 124 -6.15 -4.83 -12.11
C ALA A 124 -6.69 -4.33 -13.45
N ALA A 125 -7.51 -3.30 -13.39
CA ALA A 125 -8.03 -2.57 -14.54
C ALA A 125 -8.03 -1.07 -14.21
N GLY A 126 -7.99 -0.26 -15.26
CA GLY A 126 -7.90 1.19 -15.16
C GLY A 126 -7.14 1.76 -16.34
N MET A 127 -7.34 3.05 -16.60
CA MET A 127 -6.76 3.76 -17.73
C MET A 127 -5.93 4.94 -17.21
N LEU A 128 -4.61 4.86 -17.40
CA LEU A 128 -3.65 5.88 -17.03
C LEU A 128 -3.44 6.85 -18.20
N ASN A 129 -3.54 8.14 -17.89
CA ASN A 129 -3.25 9.25 -18.79
C ASN A 129 -2.40 10.30 -18.09
N ALA A 130 -1.49 10.94 -18.81
CA ALA A 130 -0.71 12.05 -18.28
C ALA A 130 -0.32 13.02 -19.39
N ASN A 131 -0.32 14.31 -19.09
CA ASN A 131 0.29 15.35 -19.91
C ASN A 131 1.10 16.24 -18.99
N LEU A 132 2.42 16.10 -19.03
CA LEU A 132 3.34 16.74 -18.10
C LEU A 132 4.34 17.60 -18.86
N ARG A 133 4.58 18.81 -18.36
CA ARG A 133 5.63 19.71 -18.81
C ARG A 133 6.66 19.88 -17.72
N LEU A 134 7.91 19.61 -18.07
CA LEU A 134 9.06 19.73 -17.18
C LEU A 134 9.79 21.06 -17.42
N GLY A 135 10.32 21.63 -16.35
CA GLY A 135 11.08 22.87 -16.34
C GLY A 135 12.04 22.94 -15.15
N GLY A 136 12.75 24.06 -15.03
CA GLY A 136 13.61 24.33 -13.88
C GLY A 136 14.97 23.64 -13.97
N ASN A 137 15.47 23.15 -12.85
CA ASN A 137 16.80 22.58 -12.71
C ASN A 137 16.70 21.13 -12.19
N ALA A 138 17.65 20.25 -12.54
CA ALA A 138 17.61 18.83 -12.18
C ALA A 138 17.52 18.54 -10.67
N GLN A 139 17.99 19.45 -9.82
CA GLN A 139 17.87 19.38 -8.36
C GLN A 139 16.60 20.05 -7.82
N LYS A 140 15.97 20.94 -8.60
CA LYS A 140 14.71 21.64 -8.30
C LYS A 140 13.77 21.58 -9.52
N PRO A 141 13.23 20.39 -9.85
CA PRO A 141 12.41 20.23 -11.04
C PRO A 141 11.06 20.92 -10.87
N LEU A 142 10.65 21.66 -11.90
CA LEU A 142 9.30 22.19 -12.04
C LEU A 142 8.50 21.22 -12.91
N VAL A 143 7.38 20.74 -12.39
CA VAL A 143 6.45 19.86 -13.11
C VAL A 143 5.11 20.56 -13.21
N TYR A 144 4.53 20.59 -14.40
CA TYR A 144 3.22 21.18 -14.66
C TYR A 144 2.34 20.19 -15.42
N GLY A 145 1.04 20.21 -15.18
CA GLY A 145 0.07 19.40 -15.90
C GLY A 145 -0.62 18.38 -15.01
N ARG A 146 -1.18 17.33 -15.61
CA ARG A 146 -2.05 16.38 -14.89
C ARG A 146 -1.65 14.94 -15.19
N LEU A 147 -1.72 14.10 -14.16
CA LEU A 147 -1.76 12.65 -14.24
C LEU A 147 -3.12 12.18 -13.74
N ALA A 148 -3.80 11.33 -14.49
CA ALA A 148 -5.11 10.82 -14.16
C ALA A 148 -5.15 9.31 -14.36
N LEU A 149 -5.80 8.62 -13.43
CA LEU A 149 -6.07 7.20 -13.50
C LEU A 149 -7.58 7.00 -13.31
N ASP A 150 -8.25 6.54 -14.36
CA ASP A 150 -9.71 6.41 -14.41
C ASP A 150 -10.15 4.94 -14.49
N LYS A 151 -11.39 4.67 -14.07
CA LYS A 151 -12.04 3.35 -14.15
C LYS A 151 -11.23 2.27 -13.43
N VAL A 152 -10.67 2.63 -12.27
CA VAL A 152 -9.82 1.73 -11.50
C VAL A 152 -10.69 0.65 -10.87
N ASP A 153 -10.38 -0.60 -11.21
CA ASP A 153 -11.01 -1.79 -10.65
C ASP A 153 -9.88 -2.77 -10.36
N ILE A 154 -9.55 -2.91 -9.08
CA ILE A 154 -8.46 -3.76 -8.62
C ILE A 154 -9.06 -4.68 -7.56
N ASP A 155 -8.78 -5.97 -7.73
CA ASP A 155 -9.04 -7.03 -6.77
C ASP A 155 -7.67 -7.65 -6.46
N GLY A 156 -7.24 -7.55 -5.22
CA GLY A 156 -5.92 -7.97 -4.81
C GLY A 156 -5.97 -8.47 -3.39
N SER A 157 -5.27 -9.57 -3.11
CA SER A 157 -5.17 -10.13 -1.75
C SER A 157 -4.56 -9.15 -0.74
N TRP A 158 -3.79 -8.18 -1.23
CA TRP A 158 -3.17 -7.10 -0.46
C TRP A 158 -4.13 -5.94 -0.15
N MET A 159 -5.29 -5.85 -0.79
CA MET A 159 -6.28 -4.84 -0.49
C MET A 159 -7.37 -5.38 0.42
N PRO A 160 -7.70 -4.65 1.50
CA PRO A 160 -8.68 -5.12 2.45
C PRO A 160 -10.14 -4.94 1.96
N PHE A 161 -10.38 -4.26 0.83
CA PHE A 161 -11.72 -3.96 0.30
C PHE A 161 -11.80 -4.23 -1.20
N ASP A 162 -13.00 -4.62 -1.65
CA ASP A 162 -13.30 -4.82 -3.08
C ASP A 162 -13.66 -3.48 -3.72
N MET A 163 -12.81 -2.99 -4.62
CA MET A 163 -13.06 -1.78 -5.39
C MET A 163 -13.84 -2.12 -6.67
N THR A 164 -14.85 -1.31 -6.99
CA THR A 164 -15.67 -1.49 -8.20
C THR A 164 -15.46 -0.39 -9.23
N ASP A 165 -15.09 0.81 -8.80
CA ASP A 165 -14.70 1.93 -9.65
C ASP A 165 -13.79 2.87 -8.85
N GLY A 166 -12.90 3.56 -9.55
CA GLY A 166 -11.99 4.48 -8.92
C GLY A 166 -11.49 5.52 -9.91
N ARG A 167 -11.29 6.73 -9.41
CA ARG A 167 -10.67 7.83 -10.14
C ARG A 167 -9.67 8.53 -9.24
N LEU A 168 -8.46 8.73 -9.74
CA LEU A 168 -7.39 9.46 -9.09
C LEU A 168 -6.83 10.49 -10.06
N ALA A 169 -6.68 11.73 -9.63
CA ALA A 169 -6.06 12.80 -10.40
C ALA A 169 -5.02 13.52 -9.56
N ILE A 170 -3.84 13.72 -10.14
CA ILE A 170 -2.77 14.53 -9.56
C ILE A 170 -2.53 15.71 -10.49
N ASP A 171 -2.68 16.92 -9.96
CA ASP A 171 -2.38 18.16 -10.66
C ASP A 171 -1.06 18.72 -10.16
N PHE A 172 -0.11 18.91 -11.07
CA PHE A 172 1.21 19.43 -10.81
C PHE A 172 1.26 20.93 -11.14
N ASN A 173 1.80 21.72 -10.22
CA ASN A 173 2.01 23.16 -10.40
C ASN A 173 3.38 23.59 -9.86
N GLY A 174 4.43 23.38 -10.66
CA GLY A 174 5.80 23.72 -10.30
C GLY A 174 6.42 22.69 -9.36
N MET A 175 6.67 23.07 -8.11
CA MET A 175 7.27 22.19 -7.09
C MET A 175 6.23 21.65 -6.10
N ASN A 176 4.95 21.75 -6.46
CA ASN A 176 3.82 21.34 -5.64
C ASN A 176 2.82 20.55 -6.49
N SER A 177 2.05 19.67 -5.85
CA SER A 177 0.88 19.03 -6.47
C SER A 177 -0.29 18.93 -5.53
N THR A 178 -1.47 18.75 -6.10
CA THR A 178 -2.69 18.33 -5.40
C THR A 178 -3.13 16.97 -5.90
N LEU A 179 -3.77 16.19 -5.01
CA LEU A 179 -4.37 14.89 -5.30
C LEU A 179 -5.87 15.00 -5.02
N ASP A 180 -6.68 14.53 -5.96
CA ASP A 180 -8.10 14.30 -5.78
C ASP A 180 -8.43 12.85 -6.17
N GLY A 181 -9.18 12.16 -5.34
CA GLY A 181 -9.52 10.77 -5.55
C GLY A 181 -10.88 10.38 -5.02
N LEU A 182 -11.55 9.51 -5.76
CA LEU A 182 -12.79 8.86 -5.34
C LEU A 182 -12.69 7.38 -5.67
N ILE A 183 -12.79 6.55 -4.65
CA ILE A 183 -12.82 5.09 -4.77
C ILE A 183 -14.21 4.63 -4.34
N THR A 184 -14.88 3.88 -5.21
CA THR A 184 -16.18 3.26 -4.94
C THR A 184 -15.97 1.78 -4.67
N THR A 185 -16.54 1.32 -3.58
CA THR A 185 -16.61 -0.09 -3.20
C THR A 185 -18.05 -0.56 -3.31
N THR A 186 -18.28 -1.86 -3.16
CA THR A 186 -19.63 -2.46 -3.18
C THR A 186 -20.61 -1.83 -2.16
N ARG A 187 -20.12 -1.20 -1.08
CA ARG A 187 -20.97 -0.68 0.01
C ARG A 187 -20.73 0.73 0.48
N GLY A 188 -19.70 1.38 -0.04
CA GLY A 188 -19.28 2.68 0.44
C GLY A 188 -18.31 3.32 -0.52
N GLN A 189 -17.94 4.56 -0.20
CA GLN A 189 -16.99 5.33 -0.97
C GLN A 189 -15.89 5.87 -0.08
N LEU A 190 -14.70 6.02 -0.66
CA LEU A 190 -13.53 6.61 -0.03
C LEU A 190 -13.11 7.82 -0.85
N ASN A 191 -13.19 8.99 -0.23
CA ASN A 191 -12.67 10.23 -0.79
C ASN A 191 -11.23 10.43 -0.35
N LEU A 192 -10.36 10.76 -1.29
CA LEU A 192 -8.95 11.07 -1.06
C LEU A 192 -8.71 12.50 -1.51
N THR A 193 -8.10 13.31 -0.65
CA THR A 193 -7.59 14.63 -1.02
C THR A 193 -6.17 14.76 -0.51
N GLY A 194 -5.30 15.46 -1.22
CA GLY A 194 -3.93 15.58 -0.77
C GLY A 194 -3.16 16.71 -1.43
N ASP A 195 -2.00 16.97 -0.87
CA ASP A 195 -1.05 17.97 -1.33
C ASP A 195 0.38 17.45 -1.13
N ALA A 196 1.28 17.88 -2.00
CA ALA A 196 2.70 17.59 -1.86
C ALA A 196 3.55 18.80 -2.25
N ASP A 197 4.72 18.90 -1.62
CA ASP A 197 5.71 19.95 -1.80
C ASP A 197 7.11 19.33 -1.84
N TRP A 198 7.81 19.54 -2.94
CA TRP A 198 9.19 19.07 -3.14
C TRP A 198 10.11 20.23 -3.55
N ARG A 199 9.85 21.44 -3.05
CA ARG A 199 10.76 22.60 -3.27
C ARG A 199 12.19 22.33 -2.83
N ASP A 200 12.34 21.47 -1.83
CA ASP A 200 13.59 20.81 -1.46
C ASP A 200 13.40 19.29 -1.53
N ILE A 201 14.07 18.63 -2.48
CA ILE A 201 13.98 17.17 -2.68
C ILE A 201 14.53 16.37 -1.49
N ASN A 202 15.32 16.99 -0.60
CA ASN A 202 15.84 16.35 0.61
C ASN A 202 14.93 16.59 1.83
N ALA A 203 13.91 17.45 1.69
CA ALA A 203 12.98 17.83 2.75
C ALA A 203 11.53 17.92 2.24
N TRP A 204 11.17 17.06 1.27
CA TRP A 204 9.84 17.03 0.68
C TRP A 204 8.79 16.64 1.72
N ARG A 205 7.55 17.07 1.48
CA ARG A 205 6.39 16.76 2.32
C ARG A 205 5.22 16.36 1.44
N ALA A 206 4.48 15.36 1.87
CA ALA A 206 3.21 14.99 1.26
C ALA A 206 2.18 14.73 2.35
N ARG A 207 0.93 15.11 2.09
CA ARG A 207 -0.21 14.91 2.97
C ARG A 207 -1.38 14.36 2.16
N ILE A 208 -2.01 13.32 2.66
CA ILE A 208 -3.21 12.72 2.07
C ILE A 208 -4.25 12.58 3.19
N ALA A 209 -5.40 13.22 3.03
CA ALA A 209 -6.58 12.98 3.84
C ALA A 209 -7.47 11.94 3.15
N ALA A 210 -7.96 10.98 3.93
CA ALA A 210 -8.77 9.87 3.47
C ALA A 210 -10.04 9.80 4.32
N LYS A 211 -11.19 10.01 3.68
CA LYS A 211 -12.49 10.00 4.36
C LYS A 211 -13.44 9.02 3.68
N GLY A 212 -13.89 8.01 4.42
CA GLY A 212 -14.77 6.98 3.92
C GLY A 212 -16.01 6.78 4.79
N ASP A 213 -17.04 6.21 4.19
CA ASP A 213 -18.27 5.80 4.88
C ASP A 213 -18.56 4.33 4.54
N LYS A 214 -18.67 3.49 5.56
CA LYS A 214 -19.06 2.06 5.49
C LYS A 214 -18.31 1.25 4.42
N LEU A 215 -16.99 1.38 4.39
CA LEU A 215 -16.14 0.54 3.57
C LEU A 215 -16.12 -0.89 4.14
N ARG A 216 -16.61 -1.86 3.36
CA ARG A 216 -16.57 -3.27 3.75
C ARG A 216 -15.15 -3.79 3.59
N VAL A 217 -14.54 -4.16 4.71
CA VAL A 217 -13.30 -4.92 4.78
C VAL A 217 -13.60 -6.38 5.07
N THR A 218 -13.00 -7.28 4.29
CA THR A 218 -13.15 -8.72 4.46
C THR A 218 -11.78 -9.38 4.53
N VAL A 219 -11.52 -10.13 5.58
CA VAL A 219 -10.34 -11.00 5.72
C VAL A 219 -10.85 -12.43 5.90
N PRO A 220 -11.09 -13.16 4.80
CA PRO A 220 -11.61 -14.52 4.89
C PRO A 220 -10.62 -15.47 5.58
N PRO A 221 -11.09 -16.46 6.36
CA PRO A 221 -12.48 -16.70 6.75
C PRO A 221 -12.92 -15.92 8.00
N MET A 222 -12.03 -15.17 8.64
CA MET A 222 -12.17 -14.75 10.04
C MET A 222 -12.97 -13.46 10.26
N VAL A 223 -12.81 -12.45 9.40
CA VAL A 223 -13.22 -11.09 9.74
C VAL A 223 -14.02 -10.43 8.62
N ARG A 224 -15.16 -9.85 8.97
CA ARG A 224 -15.92 -8.92 8.11
C ARG A 224 -16.23 -7.68 8.92
N ILE A 225 -15.83 -6.50 8.45
CA ILE A 225 -15.95 -5.22 9.16
C ILE A 225 -16.43 -4.16 8.19
N ASP A 226 -17.36 -3.30 8.60
CA ASP A 226 -17.61 -2.03 7.90
C ASP A 226 -16.85 -0.93 8.66
N VAL A 227 -15.98 -0.19 7.96
CA VAL A 227 -15.17 0.88 8.54
C VAL A 227 -15.50 2.23 7.91
N SER A 228 -15.54 3.29 8.71
CA SER A 228 -15.68 4.67 8.25
C SER A 228 -14.47 5.47 8.73
N PRO A 229 -13.40 5.54 7.92
CA PRO A 229 -12.18 6.24 8.28
C PRO A 229 -12.31 7.76 8.09
N ASP A 230 -11.70 8.53 8.99
CA ASP A 230 -11.35 9.94 8.80
C ASP A 230 -9.87 10.08 9.20
N LEU A 231 -8.99 9.90 8.22
CA LEU A 231 -7.55 9.69 8.40
C LEU A 231 -6.74 10.75 7.66
N VAL A 232 -5.57 11.08 8.21
CA VAL A 232 -4.55 11.91 7.58
C VAL A 232 -3.23 11.15 7.60
N PHE A 233 -2.70 10.89 6.42
CA PHE A 233 -1.38 10.34 6.20
C PHE A 233 -0.41 11.46 5.80
N GLU A 234 0.71 11.58 6.50
CA GLU A 234 1.77 12.53 6.21
C GLU A 234 3.08 11.80 5.96
N ALA A 235 3.81 12.20 4.92
CA ALA A 235 5.06 11.58 4.53
C ALA A 235 6.17 12.60 4.32
N THR A 236 7.36 12.23 4.79
CA THR A 236 8.63 12.96 4.67
C THR A 236 9.74 11.93 4.43
N PRO A 237 10.96 12.35 4.00
CA PRO A 237 12.06 11.41 3.83
C PRO A 237 12.45 10.64 5.12
N GLN A 238 12.09 11.13 6.31
CA GLN A 238 12.49 10.56 7.60
C GLN A 238 11.35 9.88 8.36
N LEU A 239 10.10 10.26 8.10
CA LEU A 239 8.93 9.81 8.85
C LEU A 239 7.68 9.69 7.98
N PHE A 240 6.96 8.58 8.14
CA PHE A 240 5.58 8.39 7.73
C PHE A 240 4.69 8.41 8.97
N SER A 241 3.62 9.21 8.94
CA SER A 241 2.69 9.35 10.05
C SER A 241 1.26 9.11 9.59
N LEU A 242 0.52 8.27 10.30
CA LEU A 242 -0.91 8.04 10.08
C LEU A 242 -1.70 8.42 11.33
N ASN A 243 -2.58 9.41 11.21
CA ASN A 243 -3.37 9.92 12.33
C ASN A 243 -4.85 9.97 11.96
N GLY A 244 -5.73 9.84 12.94
CA GLY A 244 -7.16 10.10 12.74
C GLY A 244 -8.08 9.15 13.50
N ASN A 245 -9.32 9.06 13.04
CA ASN A 245 -10.35 8.25 13.67
C ASN A 245 -10.85 7.17 12.71
N VAL A 246 -11.25 6.03 13.26
CA VAL A 246 -11.87 4.94 12.51
C VAL A 246 -13.11 4.49 13.27
N ASP A 247 -14.28 4.72 12.69
CA ASP A 247 -15.54 4.22 13.23
C ASP A 247 -15.86 2.83 12.66
N ILE A 248 -16.22 1.89 13.53
CA ILE A 248 -16.61 0.53 13.20
C ILE A 248 -18.08 0.34 13.57
N PRO A 249 -19.03 0.75 12.72
CA PRO A 249 -20.46 0.58 13.00
C PRO A 249 -20.91 -0.89 13.03
N TRP A 250 -20.23 -1.76 12.28
CA TRP A 250 -20.60 -3.15 12.13
C TRP A 250 -19.39 -4.05 11.96
N ALA A 251 -19.38 -5.19 12.65
CA ALA A 251 -18.38 -6.23 12.43
C ALA A 251 -18.87 -7.63 12.84
N ARG A 252 -18.34 -8.64 12.16
CA ARG A 252 -18.49 -10.07 12.51
C ARG A 252 -17.11 -10.68 12.49
N ILE A 253 -16.67 -11.11 13.66
CA ILE A 253 -15.36 -11.72 13.89
C ILE A 253 -15.62 -13.16 14.29
N THR A 254 -15.09 -14.11 13.55
CA THR A 254 -15.25 -15.54 13.81
C THR A 254 -13.89 -16.23 13.84
N VAL A 255 -13.58 -16.93 14.92
CA VAL A 255 -12.34 -17.69 15.08
C VAL A 255 -12.72 -19.14 15.37
N GLN A 256 -12.53 -20.00 14.38
CA GLN A 256 -12.99 -21.39 14.44
C GLN A 256 -12.01 -22.31 15.16
N GLU A 257 -10.71 -22.19 14.90
CA GLU A 257 -9.61 -22.92 15.57
C GLU A 257 -8.28 -22.20 15.29
N LEU A 258 -7.33 -22.26 16.23
CA LEU A 258 -5.92 -21.91 15.94
C LEU A 258 -5.31 -23.07 15.12
N PRO A 259 -4.61 -22.82 14.01
CA PRO A 259 -3.78 -23.85 13.40
C PRO A 259 -2.79 -24.40 14.44
N GLU A 260 -2.50 -25.71 14.44
CA GLU A 260 -1.47 -26.32 15.33
C GLU A 260 -0.06 -25.71 15.16
N SER A 261 0.12 -24.82 14.18
CA SER A 261 1.37 -24.14 13.83
C SER A 261 1.42 -22.66 14.20
N ALA A 262 0.78 -22.24 15.30
CA ALA A 262 1.06 -20.95 15.94
C ALA A 262 2.36 -21.00 16.76
N VAL A 263 3.46 -21.46 16.14
CA VAL A 263 4.79 -21.20 16.67
C VAL A 263 5.13 -19.79 16.21
N GLY A 264 5.01 -18.82 17.12
CA GLY A 264 5.46 -17.46 16.85
C GLY A 264 6.90 -17.52 16.32
N VAL A 265 7.14 -16.93 15.15
CA VAL A 265 8.50 -16.69 14.69
C VAL A 265 9.23 -15.95 15.79
N SER A 266 10.23 -16.59 16.38
CA SER A 266 11.06 -15.98 17.43
C SER A 266 11.68 -14.71 16.86
N SER A 267 11.75 -13.65 17.68
CA SER A 267 12.42 -12.39 17.34
C SER A 267 13.93 -12.52 17.04
N ASP A 268 14.48 -13.73 17.15
CA ASP A 268 15.90 -14.04 17.03
C ASP A 268 16.30 -14.51 15.62
N GLU A 269 15.44 -14.36 14.60
CA GLU A 269 15.79 -14.69 13.22
C GLU A 269 16.85 -13.72 12.67
N VAL A 270 18.08 -14.22 12.55
CA VAL A 270 19.17 -13.54 11.86
C VAL A 270 19.10 -13.92 10.38
N MET A 271 18.79 -12.96 9.51
CA MET A 271 18.94 -13.18 8.07
C MET A 271 20.41 -13.43 7.74
N LEU A 272 20.68 -14.55 7.08
CA LEU A 272 22.02 -14.94 6.65
C LEU A 272 22.16 -14.72 5.14
N ASP A 273 23.34 -14.29 4.69
CA ASP A 273 23.68 -14.36 3.27
C ASP A 273 23.91 -15.80 2.80
N LYS A 274 24.23 -15.97 1.52
CA LYS A 274 24.56 -17.28 0.91
C LYS A 274 25.82 -17.93 1.52
N GLN A 275 26.56 -17.22 2.37
CA GLN A 275 27.76 -17.67 3.07
C GLN A 275 27.50 -17.85 4.58
N LEU A 276 26.23 -17.90 5.00
CA LEU A 276 25.81 -18.08 6.39
C LEU A 276 26.32 -16.98 7.34
N LYS A 277 26.58 -15.77 6.82
CA LYS A 277 26.93 -14.60 7.64
C LYS A 277 25.71 -13.75 7.91
N PRO A 278 25.56 -13.21 9.14
CA PRO A 278 24.52 -12.23 9.45
C PRO A 278 24.57 -11.06 8.47
N ILE A 279 23.49 -10.86 7.71
CA ILE A 279 23.28 -9.61 6.99
C ILE A 279 22.56 -8.66 7.93
N GLN A 280 23.15 -7.49 8.19
CA GLN A 280 22.37 -6.39 8.75
C GLN A 280 21.31 -6.03 7.70
N PRO A 281 20.01 -6.08 8.04
CA PRO A 281 19.01 -5.53 7.13
C PRO A 281 19.42 -4.09 6.87
N LYS A 282 19.65 -3.73 5.60
CA LYS A 282 19.84 -2.33 5.19
C LYS A 282 18.53 -1.60 5.43
N SER A 283 18.31 -1.23 6.67
CA SER A 283 17.15 -0.50 7.11
C SER A 283 17.54 0.97 7.13
N THR A 284 17.51 1.59 5.96
CA THR A 284 16.97 2.95 5.92
C THR A 284 15.44 2.81 5.91
N ALA A 285 14.86 2.08 6.88
CA ALA A 285 13.42 2.10 7.05
C ALA A 285 13.07 3.49 7.56
N VAL A 286 12.36 4.24 6.71
CA VAL A 286 11.68 5.46 7.12
C VAL A 286 10.88 5.12 8.38
N ALA A 287 10.97 5.95 9.43
CA ALA A 287 10.23 5.68 10.65
C ALA A 287 8.71 5.71 10.35
N ILE A 288 7.94 4.81 10.96
CA ILE A 288 6.49 4.77 10.82
C ILE A 288 5.87 5.05 12.19
N ASN A 289 5.02 6.07 12.26
CA ASN A 289 4.24 6.39 13.44
C ASN A 289 2.75 6.33 13.11
N SER A 290 1.95 5.75 14.00
CA SER A 290 0.49 5.76 13.88
C SER A 290 -0.15 6.20 15.19
N ASN A 291 -1.21 6.98 15.11
CA ASN A 291 -2.03 7.39 16.26
C ASN A 291 -3.50 7.44 15.83
N LEU A 292 -4.19 6.33 16.06
CA LEU A 292 -5.56 6.11 15.60
C LEU A 292 -6.49 6.00 16.79
N MET A 293 -7.64 6.66 16.71
CA MET A 293 -8.75 6.43 17.63
C MET A 293 -9.76 5.52 16.95
N ILE A 294 -9.95 4.31 17.47
CA ILE A 294 -10.91 3.34 16.94
C ILE A 294 -12.15 3.35 17.82
N HIS A 295 -13.30 3.62 17.22
CA HIS A 295 -14.60 3.53 17.88
C HIS A 295 -15.33 2.27 17.43
N VAL A 296 -15.64 1.39 18.38
CA VAL A 296 -16.38 0.15 18.17
C VAL A 296 -17.85 0.40 18.49
N GLY A 297 -18.69 0.42 17.45
CA GLY A 297 -20.12 0.72 17.53
C GLY A 297 -20.98 -0.42 18.05
N ASP A 298 -22.31 -0.27 17.91
CA ASP A 298 -23.29 -1.11 18.61
C ASP A 298 -23.55 -2.50 17.97
N ASP A 299 -23.18 -2.72 16.70
CA ASP A 299 -23.37 -4.01 16.03
C ASP A 299 -22.06 -4.69 15.63
N VAL A 300 -21.13 -4.73 16.57
CA VAL A 300 -19.91 -5.55 16.50
C VAL A 300 -20.10 -6.83 17.29
N ARG A 301 -19.86 -7.98 16.65
CA ARG A 301 -20.02 -9.30 17.26
C ARG A 301 -18.78 -10.17 17.06
N LEU A 302 -18.47 -10.94 18.10
CA LEU A 302 -17.40 -11.91 18.17
C LEU A 302 -18.01 -13.31 18.38
N ASP A 303 -17.50 -14.29 17.64
CA ASP A 303 -17.76 -15.72 17.80
C ASP A 303 -16.41 -16.44 17.80
N ALA A 304 -15.83 -16.64 18.98
CA ALA A 304 -14.48 -17.17 19.12
C ALA A 304 -14.36 -18.03 20.37
N PHE A 305 -13.75 -19.21 20.25
CA PHE A 305 -13.42 -20.08 21.39
C PHE A 305 -14.61 -20.34 22.35
N GLY A 306 -15.80 -20.55 21.79
CA GLY A 306 -17.04 -20.77 22.55
C GLY A 306 -17.71 -19.51 23.09
N LEU A 307 -17.09 -18.33 22.96
CA LEU A 307 -17.68 -17.04 23.30
C LEU A 307 -18.43 -16.44 22.11
N LYS A 308 -19.73 -16.22 22.27
CA LYS A 308 -20.55 -15.39 21.37
C LYS A 308 -20.91 -14.10 22.09
N ALA A 309 -20.34 -12.98 21.67
CA ALA A 309 -20.45 -11.71 22.38
C ALA A 309 -20.68 -10.53 21.44
N ARG A 310 -21.33 -9.49 21.96
CA ARG A 310 -21.29 -8.14 21.41
C ARG A 310 -20.12 -7.38 22.01
N LEU A 311 -19.47 -6.54 21.22
CA LEU A 311 -18.38 -5.68 21.66
C LEU A 311 -18.76 -4.22 21.41
N LYS A 312 -18.33 -3.31 22.29
CA LYS A 312 -18.49 -1.87 22.15
C LYS A 312 -17.36 -1.15 22.88
N GLY A 313 -16.92 0.01 22.43
CA GLY A 313 -15.97 0.83 23.18
C GLY A 313 -14.99 1.58 22.29
N ASP A 314 -13.89 2.01 22.89
CA ASP A 314 -12.95 2.93 22.26
C ASP A 314 -11.51 2.47 22.51
N LEU A 315 -10.71 2.40 21.45
CA LEU A 315 -9.33 1.94 21.48
C LEU A 315 -8.41 2.93 20.77
N LYS A 316 -7.51 3.52 21.52
CA LYS A 316 -6.41 4.31 20.99
C LYS A 316 -5.27 3.37 20.60
N VAL A 317 -4.93 3.35 19.33
CA VAL A 317 -3.83 2.57 18.77
C VAL A 317 -2.68 3.52 18.48
N VAL A 318 -1.55 3.29 19.15
CA VAL A 318 -0.31 4.03 18.94
C VAL A 318 0.75 3.06 18.45
N GLN A 319 1.42 3.39 17.36
CA GLN A 319 2.57 2.63 16.86
C GLN A 319 3.73 3.59 16.69
N ASP A 320 4.89 3.22 17.22
CA ASP A 320 6.14 3.96 17.03
C ASP A 320 7.33 2.99 16.99
N LYS A 321 8.56 3.50 17.10
CA LYS A 321 9.80 2.69 17.10
C LYS A 321 9.88 1.65 18.23
N ARG A 322 9.10 1.80 19.30
CA ARG A 322 9.06 0.89 20.45
C ARG A 322 8.07 -0.26 20.24
N GLY A 323 7.20 -0.17 19.24
CA GLY A 323 6.21 -1.20 18.91
C GLY A 323 4.78 -0.67 18.86
N LEU A 324 3.84 -1.60 18.88
CA LEU A 324 2.39 -1.34 18.87
C LEU A 324 1.88 -1.27 20.32
N GLY A 325 1.16 -0.21 20.66
CA GLY A 325 0.49 0.00 21.94
C GLY A 325 -1.00 0.28 21.75
N LEU A 326 -1.83 -0.33 22.60
CA LEU A 326 -3.27 -0.14 22.67
C LEU A 326 -3.66 0.39 24.05
N ASN A 327 -4.47 1.45 24.06
CA ASN A 327 -5.02 2.03 25.28
C ASN A 327 -6.52 2.26 25.11
N GLY A 328 -7.32 1.85 26.08
CA GLY A 328 -8.77 2.05 26.01
C GLY A 328 -9.54 0.88 26.60
N GLN A 329 -10.83 0.82 26.29
CA GLN A 329 -11.74 -0.16 26.87
C GLN A 329 -12.67 -0.74 25.81
N ILE A 330 -12.84 -2.06 25.86
CA ILE A 330 -13.90 -2.76 25.15
C ILE A 330 -14.84 -3.39 26.17
N ASP A 331 -16.09 -2.98 26.14
CA ASP A 331 -17.18 -3.56 26.90
C ASP A 331 -17.84 -4.71 26.12
N ILE A 332 -18.28 -5.71 26.88
CA ILE A 332 -19.10 -6.83 26.43
C ILE A 332 -20.50 -6.62 27.03
N PRO A 333 -21.39 -5.85 26.38
CA PRO A 333 -22.72 -5.56 26.91
C PRO A 333 -23.61 -6.79 26.98
N ALA A 334 -23.37 -7.79 26.13
CA ALA A 334 -24.09 -9.06 26.13
C ALA A 334 -23.22 -10.16 25.51
N GLY A 335 -23.29 -11.36 26.07
CA GLY A 335 -22.65 -12.54 25.50
C GLY A 335 -23.08 -13.84 26.15
N ARG A 336 -22.77 -14.95 25.49
CA ARG A 336 -22.96 -16.32 25.97
C ARG A 336 -21.66 -17.08 25.72
N PHE A 337 -21.17 -17.76 26.74
CA PHE A 337 -19.99 -18.59 26.68
C PHE A 337 -20.41 -20.05 26.81
N HIS A 338 -20.14 -20.84 25.77
CA HIS A 338 -20.44 -22.26 25.72
C HIS A 338 -19.18 -23.05 25.40
N ALA A 339 -18.53 -23.58 26.43
CA ALA A 339 -17.35 -24.43 26.30
C ALA A 339 -17.19 -25.30 27.56
N TYR A 340 -16.44 -26.39 27.45
CA TYR A 340 -16.12 -27.30 28.57
C TYR A 340 -17.36 -27.78 29.36
N GLY A 341 -18.49 -27.99 28.65
CA GLY A 341 -19.76 -28.40 29.24
C GLY A 341 -20.44 -27.32 30.10
N GLN A 342 -19.95 -26.08 30.09
CA GLN A 342 -20.61 -24.95 30.76
C GLN A 342 -21.37 -24.10 29.75
N ASP A 343 -22.51 -23.59 30.17
CA ASP A 343 -23.30 -22.61 29.44
C ASP A 343 -23.51 -21.39 30.35
N LEU A 344 -22.78 -20.31 30.06
CA LEU A 344 -22.73 -19.12 30.89
C LEU A 344 -23.23 -17.90 30.12
N ILE A 345 -24.07 -17.08 30.75
CA ILE A 345 -24.55 -15.80 30.25
C ILE A 345 -23.69 -14.70 30.85
N VAL A 346 -23.01 -13.92 30.01
CA VAL A 346 -22.21 -12.77 30.42
C VAL A 346 -23.14 -11.64 30.86
N ARG A 347 -23.03 -11.22 32.11
CA ARG A 347 -23.79 -10.09 32.70
C ARG A 347 -23.01 -8.78 32.61
N LYS A 348 -21.69 -8.87 32.76
CA LYS A 348 -20.76 -7.76 32.64
C LYS A 348 -19.43 -8.28 32.10
N GLY A 349 -18.88 -7.66 31.07
CA GLY A 349 -17.53 -7.95 30.63
C GLY A 349 -16.84 -6.67 30.20
N GLN A 350 -15.60 -6.48 30.61
CA GLN A 350 -14.78 -5.32 30.28
C GLN A 350 -13.35 -5.77 30.03
N LEU A 351 -12.79 -5.38 28.89
CA LEU A 351 -11.38 -5.53 28.57
C LEU A 351 -10.76 -4.14 28.61
N LEU A 352 -9.77 -3.96 29.47
CA LEU A 352 -9.01 -2.71 29.58
C LEU A 352 -7.61 -2.91 28.99
N PHE A 353 -7.25 -2.08 28.03
CA PHE A 353 -5.95 -2.06 27.38
C PHE A 353 -5.11 -0.92 27.94
N SER A 354 -3.84 -1.20 28.27
CA SER A 354 -2.92 -0.24 28.89
C SER A 354 -1.49 -0.36 28.36
N GLY A 355 -1.31 -0.60 27.07
CA GLY A 355 -0.02 -0.77 26.41
C GLY A 355 0.00 -2.03 25.53
N PRO A 356 0.54 -3.17 25.98
CA PRO A 356 0.65 -4.36 25.13
C PRO A 356 -0.72 -4.85 24.61
N PRO A 357 -0.89 -5.08 23.29
CA PRO A 357 -2.15 -5.52 22.69
C PRO A 357 -2.61 -6.91 23.12
N ASP A 358 -1.66 -7.76 23.50
CA ASP A 358 -1.82 -9.16 23.86
C ASP A 358 -2.16 -9.38 25.34
N GLN A 359 -2.03 -8.35 26.18
CA GLN A 359 -2.23 -8.44 27.64
C GLN A 359 -3.31 -7.48 28.17
N PRO A 360 -4.56 -7.55 27.71
CA PRO A 360 -5.64 -6.76 28.29
C PRO A 360 -6.00 -7.25 29.70
N TYR A 361 -6.37 -6.32 30.58
CA TYR A 361 -6.99 -6.67 31.85
C TYR A 361 -8.46 -7.03 31.62
N LEU A 362 -8.83 -8.28 31.93
CA LEU A 362 -10.19 -8.77 31.81
C LEU A 362 -10.93 -8.68 33.15
N ASN A 363 -12.10 -8.05 33.14
CA ASN A 363 -13.06 -8.06 34.23
C ASN A 363 -14.40 -8.57 33.71
N MET A 364 -14.74 -9.82 34.02
CA MET A 364 -15.95 -10.47 33.53
C MET A 364 -16.75 -11.09 34.68
N GLU A 365 -18.07 -11.01 34.57
CA GLU A 365 -19.05 -11.66 35.41
C GLU A 365 -20.05 -12.38 34.51
N ALA A 366 -20.23 -13.67 34.75
CA ALA A 366 -21.17 -14.50 34.05
C ALA A 366 -21.93 -15.39 35.04
N ILE A 367 -23.16 -15.72 34.70
CA ILE A 367 -24.02 -16.62 35.46
C ILE A 367 -24.34 -17.85 34.62
N ARG A 368 -24.59 -19.01 35.23
CA ARG A 368 -25.06 -20.18 34.48
C ARG A 368 -26.39 -19.88 33.81
N ASN A 369 -26.59 -20.39 32.60
CA ASN A 369 -27.84 -20.23 31.87
C ASN A 369 -28.98 -20.90 32.66
N PRO A 370 -29.98 -20.14 33.16
CA PRO A 370 -31.07 -20.68 33.97
C PRO A 370 -31.86 -21.79 33.24
N GLU A 371 -31.99 -21.68 31.91
CA GLU A 371 -32.68 -22.68 31.08
C GLU A 371 -31.94 -24.02 30.98
N ALA A 372 -30.65 -24.04 31.33
CA ALA A 372 -29.81 -25.24 31.35
C ALA A 372 -29.60 -25.80 32.77
N THR A 373 -30.28 -25.25 33.78
CA THR A 373 -30.22 -25.69 35.18
C THR A 373 -31.61 -26.13 35.63
N GLU A 374 -31.73 -27.37 36.09
CA GLU A 374 -32.80 -27.71 37.04
C GLU A 374 -32.53 -26.87 38.31
N ASP A 375 -33.55 -26.15 38.78
CA ASP A 375 -33.63 -25.48 40.09
C ASP A 375 -33.17 -24.01 40.28
N ASP A 376 -33.26 -23.13 39.28
CA ASP A 376 -33.24 -21.65 39.48
C ASP A 376 -32.11 -21.10 40.41
N VAL A 377 -30.95 -21.80 40.42
CA VAL A 377 -29.83 -21.49 41.32
C VAL A 377 -28.88 -20.50 40.65
N THR A 378 -28.82 -19.27 41.16
CA THR A 378 -27.76 -18.32 40.80
C THR A 378 -26.47 -18.68 41.54
N ALA A 379 -25.59 -19.48 40.91
CA ALA A 379 -24.29 -19.84 41.46
C ALA A 379 -23.16 -18.94 40.93
N GLY A 380 -22.57 -18.15 41.85
CA GLY A 380 -21.15 -17.77 41.93
C GLY A 380 -20.48 -17.04 40.77
N GLY A 381 -20.28 -15.73 40.90
CA GLY A 381 -19.46 -14.92 39.98
C GLY A 381 -17.99 -15.35 39.95
N ALA A 382 -17.51 -15.74 38.77
CA ALA A 382 -16.10 -16.02 38.53
C ALA A 382 -15.34 -14.71 38.26
N ARG A 383 -14.55 -14.23 39.23
CA ARG A 383 -13.64 -13.09 39.05
C ARG A 383 -12.29 -13.62 38.54
N HIS A 384 -12.10 -13.72 37.23
CA HIS A 384 -10.84 -14.17 36.66
C HIS A 384 -9.85 -13.00 36.52
N ARG A 385 -8.73 -13.06 37.26
CA ARG A 385 -7.53 -12.25 37.01
C ARG A 385 -6.58 -13.13 36.18
N PRO A 386 -6.35 -12.87 34.89
CA PRO A 386 -5.32 -13.60 34.16
C PRO A 386 -3.96 -13.12 34.67
N GLY A 387 -3.24 -14.01 35.37
CA GLY A 387 -1.77 -13.97 35.32
C GLY A 387 -1.36 -14.37 33.91
N GLY A 388 -0.38 -13.66 33.34
CA GLY A 388 0.01 -13.75 31.94
C GLY A 388 0.07 -15.19 31.44
N CYS A 389 -0.63 -15.46 30.34
CA CYS A 389 -0.36 -16.63 29.51
C CYS A 389 0.58 -16.18 28.40
N ALA A 390 1.71 -16.88 28.33
CA ALA A 390 2.80 -16.71 27.39
C ALA A 390 2.45 -17.19 25.98
#